data_AF-A0A015JGA6-F1
#
_entry.id   AF-A0A015JGA6-F1
#
_cell.length_a   1.000
_cell.length_b   1.000
_cell.length_c   1.000
_cell.angle_alpha   90.00
_cell.angle_beta   90.00
_cell.angle_gamma   90.00
#
_symmetry.space_group_name_H-M   'P 1'
#
loop_
_entity.id
_entity.type
_entity.pdbx_description
1 polymer ?
#
loop_
_entity_poly.entity_id
_entity_poly.type
_entity_poly.pdbx_seq_one_letter_code
_entity_poly.pdbx_strand_id
1 'polypeptide(L)'
;MYCQPGFEKNLRHWSEHKRFDNILTDIYDGQVWKNFKETSNENSAKFFRTEVADSNLGLMLNLDWFQPYDGVIHSTGVIYAAICNLPQDMRFKRENMLVLGLLPSLNEVSLH
;
A
#
# COMPACT_ATOMS: atom_id res chain seq x y z
N MET A 1 -12.25 4.54 6.77
CA MET A 1 -11.32 3.39 6.74
C MET A 1 -11.43 2.56 8.02
N TYR A 2 -10.80 2.92 9.15
CA TYR A 2 -10.74 2.06 10.36
C TYR A 2 -12.11 1.75 11.02
N CYS A 3 -13.03 2.72 11.05
CA CYS A 3 -14.37 2.52 11.65
C CYS A 3 -15.37 1.76 10.76
N GLN A 4 -14.96 1.24 9.61
CA GLN A 4 -15.85 0.46 8.74
C GLN A 4 -16.11 -0.93 9.36
N PRO A 5 -17.37 -1.41 9.37
CA PRO A 5 -17.66 -2.75 9.86
C PRO A 5 -16.84 -3.81 9.13
N GLY A 6 -16.16 -4.69 9.88
CA GLY A 6 -15.36 -5.76 9.31
C GLY A 6 -13.99 -5.35 8.76
N PHE A 7 -13.53 -4.11 8.99
CA PHE A 7 -12.21 -3.66 8.51
C PHE A 7 -11.06 -4.56 8.97
N GLU A 8 -10.97 -4.89 10.26
CA GLU A 8 -9.93 -5.76 10.80
C GLU A 8 -9.98 -7.18 10.21
N LYS A 9 -11.19 -7.69 9.96
CA LYS A 9 -11.38 -8.97 9.25
C LYS A 9 -10.82 -8.89 7.83
N ASN A 10 -11.06 -7.79 7.13
CA ASN A 10 -10.52 -7.59 5.78
C ASN A 10 -8.98 -7.48 5.78
N LEU A 11 -8.36 -6.94 6.83
CA LEU A 11 -6.89 -6.95 6.97
C LEU A 11 -6.31 -8.35 7.11
N ARG A 12 -7.06 -9.32 7.64
CA ARG A 12 -6.60 -10.71 7.74
C ARG A 12 -6.71 -11.47 6.41
N HIS A 13 -7.40 -10.92 5.41
CA HIS A 13 -7.69 -11.63 4.16
C HIS A 13 -6.43 -12.14 3.44
N TRP A 14 -5.35 -11.37 3.46
CA TRP A 14 -4.09 -11.78 2.83
C TRP A 14 -3.47 -13.03 3.51
N SER A 15 -3.71 -13.30 4.79
CA SER A 15 -3.11 -14.47 5.44
C SER A 15 -3.87 -15.76 5.13
N GLU A 16 -5.15 -15.64 4.77
CA GLU A 16 -6.06 -16.75 4.46
C GLU A 16 -6.12 -17.10 2.97
N HIS A 17 -5.47 -16.32 2.09
CA HIS A 17 -5.57 -16.54 0.65
C HIS A 17 -4.94 -17.88 0.24
N LYS A 18 -5.54 -18.53 -0.77
CA LYS A 18 -4.99 -19.75 -1.35
C LYS A 18 -3.68 -19.41 -2.07
N ARG A 19 -2.65 -20.22 -1.82
CA ARG A 19 -1.37 -20.12 -2.51
C ARG A 19 -1.28 -21.22 -3.54
N PHE A 20 -0.72 -20.89 -4.69
CA PHE A 20 -0.51 -21.82 -5.78
C PHE A 20 0.99 -21.88 -6.07
N ASP A 21 1.52 -23.08 -6.23
CA ASP A 21 2.92 -23.24 -6.57
C ASP A 21 3.20 -22.61 -7.94
N ASN A 22 4.30 -21.84 -8.02
CA ASN A 22 4.78 -21.15 -9.23
C ASN A 22 3.82 -20.09 -9.83
N ILE A 23 2.80 -19.66 -9.10
CA ILE A 23 1.90 -18.58 -9.54
C ILE A 23 1.89 -17.48 -8.47
N LEU A 24 2.04 -16.23 -8.89
CA LEU A 24 1.90 -15.06 -8.04
C LEU A 24 0.52 -14.45 -8.30
N THR A 25 -0.36 -14.56 -7.33
CA THR A 25 -1.75 -14.05 -7.40
C THR A 25 -1.92 -12.75 -6.64
N ASP A 26 -1.11 -12.55 -5.60
CA ASP A 26 -1.09 -11.34 -4.78
C ASP A 26 0.36 -10.89 -4.54
N ILE A 27 0.56 -9.63 -4.16
CA ILE A 27 1.88 -9.11 -3.80
C ILE A 27 2.51 -9.90 -2.65
N TYR A 28 1.70 -10.43 -1.72
CA TYR A 28 2.18 -11.27 -0.60
C TYR A 28 2.77 -12.61 -1.05
N ASP A 29 2.56 -13.01 -2.31
CA ASP A 29 3.26 -14.15 -2.89
C ASP A 29 4.74 -13.87 -3.18
N GLY A 30 5.13 -12.58 -3.19
CA GLY A 30 6.50 -12.15 -3.41
C GLY A 30 7.47 -12.55 -2.29
N GLN A 31 8.72 -12.81 -2.66
CA GLN A 31 9.76 -13.28 -1.75
C GLN A 31 10.05 -12.33 -0.59
N VAL A 32 9.97 -11.01 -0.84
CA VAL A 32 10.18 -9.99 0.20
C VAL A 32 9.15 -10.15 1.31
N TRP A 33 7.86 -10.24 0.99
CA TRP A 33 6.79 -10.38 1.97
C TRP A 33 6.86 -11.70 2.75
N LYS A 34 7.35 -12.76 2.10
CA LYS A 34 7.53 -14.09 2.73
C LYS A 34 8.73 -14.17 3.67
N ASN A 35 9.75 -13.34 3.47
CA ASN A 35 11.04 -13.49 4.16
C ASN A 35 11.45 -12.25 4.97
N PHE A 36 10.69 -11.15 4.90
CA PHE A 36 10.94 -9.94 5.67
C PHE A 36 10.86 -10.26 7.18
N LYS A 37 11.97 -10.02 7.88
CA LYS A 37 12.10 -10.31 9.32
C LYS A 37 11.73 -9.07 10.12
N GLU A 38 11.16 -9.30 11.31
CA GLU A 38 10.75 -8.22 12.22
C GLU A 38 11.96 -7.47 12.80
N THR A 39 13.09 -8.17 12.95
CA THR A 39 14.35 -7.58 13.40
C THR A 39 15.51 -8.12 12.56
N SER A 40 16.69 -7.50 12.68
CA SER A 40 17.91 -7.94 11.98
C SER A 40 18.49 -9.27 12.49
N ASN A 41 17.94 -9.84 13.57
CA ASN A 41 18.40 -11.13 14.10
C ASN A 41 18.02 -12.27 13.14
N GLU A 42 18.96 -13.20 12.90
CA GLU A 42 18.72 -14.35 12.02
C GLU A 42 17.56 -15.23 12.48
N ASN A 43 17.36 -15.39 13.79
CA ASN A 43 16.28 -16.18 14.38
C ASN A 43 14.98 -15.38 14.58
N SER A 44 14.91 -14.15 14.06
CA SER A 44 13.72 -13.31 14.19
C SER A 44 12.53 -13.89 13.43
N ALA A 45 11.34 -13.70 13.98
CA ALA A 45 10.11 -14.05 13.31
C ALA A 45 9.95 -13.23 12.02
N LYS A 46 9.22 -13.79 11.06
CA LYS A 46 8.78 -13.05 9.87
C LYS A 46 7.82 -11.96 10.30
N PHE A 47 8.00 -10.75 9.78
CA PHE A 47 7.15 -9.61 10.07
C PHE A 47 5.70 -9.87 9.64
N PHE A 48 5.50 -10.46 8.45
CA PHE A 48 4.18 -10.87 7.98
C PHE A 48 3.91 -12.33 8.35
N ARG A 49 3.00 -12.52 9.31
CA ARG A 49 2.54 -13.84 9.78
C ARG A 49 1.07 -13.77 10.21
N THR A 50 0.39 -14.90 10.19
CA THR A 50 -1.07 -14.99 10.37
C THR A 50 -1.55 -14.44 11.72
N GLU A 51 -0.74 -14.58 12.76
CA GLU A 51 -1.08 -14.18 14.13
C GLU A 51 -1.22 -12.66 14.26
N VAL A 52 -0.46 -11.89 13.48
CA VAL A 52 -0.38 -10.41 13.50
C VAL A 52 -0.86 -9.79 12.19
N ALA A 53 -1.67 -10.52 11.42
CA ALA A 53 -2.07 -10.12 10.07
C ALA A 53 -2.92 -8.83 10.01
N ASP A 54 -3.57 -8.45 11.12
CA ASP A 54 -4.37 -7.24 11.30
C ASP A 54 -3.61 -6.07 11.96
N SER A 55 -2.41 -6.31 12.51
CA SER A 55 -1.58 -5.27 13.14
C SER A 55 -0.33 -4.91 12.33
N ASN A 56 0.32 -5.90 11.71
CA ASN A 56 1.49 -5.67 10.86
C ASN A 56 1.04 -5.32 9.45
N LEU A 57 1.03 -4.02 9.15
CA LEU A 57 0.54 -3.48 7.89
C LEU A 57 1.65 -3.35 6.85
N GLY A 58 1.36 -3.82 5.64
CA GLY A 58 2.09 -3.46 4.42
C GLY A 58 1.48 -2.21 3.81
N LEU A 59 2.30 -1.20 3.54
CA LEU A 59 1.88 0.03 2.86
C LEU A 59 2.54 0.10 1.49
N MET A 60 1.76 0.36 0.45
CA MET A 60 2.26 0.70 -0.88
C MET A 60 2.23 2.21 -1.04
N LEU A 61 3.40 2.83 -1.09
CA LEU A 61 3.54 4.27 -1.30
C LEU A 61 3.56 4.57 -2.81
N ASN A 62 2.67 5.44 -3.25
CA ASN A 62 2.57 5.91 -4.62
C ASN A 62 2.74 7.43 -4.68
N LEU A 63 3.30 7.89 -5.79
CA LEU A 63 3.45 9.29 -6.12
C LEU A 63 2.93 9.50 -7.53
N ASP A 64 1.99 10.42 -7.69
CA ASP A 64 1.39 10.74 -8.99
C ASP A 64 1.25 12.25 -9.17
N TRP A 65 1.32 12.72 -10.42
CA TRP A 65 1.10 14.11 -10.79
C TRP A 65 -0.09 14.21 -11.72
N PHE A 66 -1.06 15.03 -11.34
CA PHE A 66 -2.27 15.27 -12.14
C PHE A 66 -2.58 16.75 -12.23
N GLN A 67 -3.39 17.14 -13.22
CA GLN A 67 -3.87 18.50 -13.36
C GLN A 67 -5.32 18.56 -12.86
N PRO A 68 -5.59 19.16 -11.68
CA PRO A 68 -6.94 19.22 -11.12
C PRO A 68 -7.87 20.23 -11.81
N TYR A 69 -7.32 21.16 -12.59
CA TYR A 69 -8.07 22.29 -13.15
C TYR A 69 -7.94 22.38 -14.67
N ASP A 70 -9.05 22.64 -15.34
CA ASP A 70 -9.06 22.94 -16.78
C ASP A 70 -8.65 24.39 -17.06
N GLY A 71 -7.96 24.62 -18.17
CA GLY A 71 -7.62 25.98 -18.63
C GLY A 71 -6.43 26.65 -17.92
N VAL A 72 -5.78 25.98 -16.97
CA VAL A 72 -4.52 26.44 -16.34
C VAL A 72 -3.45 25.35 -16.42
N ILE A 73 -2.19 25.74 -16.63
CA ILE A 73 -1.05 24.81 -16.59
C ILE A 73 -0.60 24.74 -15.14
N HIS A 74 -1.15 23.77 -14.39
CA HIS A 74 -0.78 23.52 -13.01
C HIS A 74 -0.84 22.02 -12.70
N SER A 75 0.32 21.43 -12.48
CA SER A 75 0.42 20.04 -12.02
C SER A 75 0.41 19.99 -10.50
N THR A 76 -0.30 19.05 -9.91
CA THR A 76 -0.30 18.79 -8.47
C THR A 76 0.18 17.37 -8.25
N GLY A 77 1.24 17.22 -7.46
CA GLY A 77 1.70 15.92 -7.02
C GLY A 77 0.88 15.45 -5.82
N VAL A 78 0.62 14.15 -5.72
CA VAL A 78 0.03 13.53 -4.53
C VAL A 78 0.87 12.33 -4.12
N ILE A 79 1.24 12.30 -2.84
CA ILE A 79 1.79 11.12 -2.18
C ILE A 79 0.62 10.44 -1.47
N TYR A 80 0.35 9.20 -1.84
CA TYR A 80 -0.70 8.40 -1.22
C TYR A 80 -0.23 6.99 -0.93
N ALA A 81 -0.86 6.34 0.04
CA ALA A 81 -0.59 4.96 0.37
C ALA A 81 -1.85 4.09 0.34
N ALA A 82 -1.70 2.86 -0.13
CA ALA A 82 -2.71 1.82 0.00
C ALA A 82 -2.29 0.81 1.09
N ILE A 83 -3.25 0.36 1.90
CA ILE A 83 -3.01 -0.74 2.85
C ILE A 83 -3.09 -2.05 2.09
N CYS A 84 -1.94 -2.69 1.89
CA CYS A 84 -1.82 -3.93 1.14
C CYS A 84 -2.53 -5.11 1.81
N ASN A 85 -2.72 -5.11 3.12
CA ASN A 85 -3.39 -6.22 3.82
C ASN A 85 -4.84 -6.43 3.36
N LEU A 86 -5.49 -5.40 2.82
CA LEU A 86 -6.87 -5.49 2.32
C LEU A 86 -6.98 -6.39 1.08
N PRO A 87 -8.17 -6.91 0.75
CA PRO A 87 -8.42 -7.58 -0.53
C PRO A 87 -8.11 -6.69 -1.73
N GLN A 88 -7.66 -7.29 -2.85
CA GLN A 88 -7.23 -6.56 -4.04
C GLN A 88 -8.30 -5.60 -4.58
N ASP A 89 -9.56 -6.01 -4.58
CA ASP A 89 -10.72 -5.22 -5.03
C ASP A 89 -11.05 -4.06 -4.08
N MET A 90 -10.51 -4.05 -2.87
CA MET A 90 -10.74 -3.01 -1.85
C MET A 90 -9.57 -2.03 -1.70
N ARG A 91 -8.32 -2.45 -1.93
CA ARG A 91 -7.09 -1.66 -1.65
C ARG A 91 -7.11 -0.25 -2.25
N PHE A 92 -7.53 -0.13 -3.51
CA PHE A 92 -7.46 1.11 -4.29
C PHE A 92 -8.78 1.88 -4.36
N LYS A 93 -9.79 1.46 -3.58
CA LYS A 93 -11.02 2.25 -3.45
C LYS A 93 -10.70 3.55 -2.70
N ARG A 94 -11.36 4.64 -3.11
CA ARG A 94 -11.08 5.99 -2.60
C ARG A 94 -11.16 6.07 -1.07
N GLU A 95 -12.11 5.35 -0.46
CA GLU A 95 -12.33 5.29 0.97
C GLU A 95 -11.24 4.54 1.77
N ASN A 96 -10.37 3.81 1.08
CA ASN A 96 -9.27 3.01 1.62
C ASN A 96 -7.88 3.53 1.23
N MET A 97 -7.80 4.62 0.47
CA MET A 97 -6.53 5.27 0.17
C MET A 97 -6.20 6.32 1.23
N LEU A 98 -4.95 6.31 1.68
CA LEU A 98 -4.40 7.28 2.62
C LEU A 98 -3.68 8.37 1.83
N VAL A 99 -4.23 9.58 1.79
CA VAL A 99 -3.50 10.74 1.25
C VAL A 99 -2.49 11.20 2.29
N LEU A 100 -1.21 11.08 1.98
CA LEU A 100 -0.12 11.40 2.90
C LEU A 100 0.42 12.81 2.70
N GLY A 101 0.33 13.34 1.48
CA GLY A 101 0.78 14.69 1.18
C GLY A 101 0.39 15.15 -0.21
N LEU A 102 0.27 16.46 -0.37
CA LEU A 102 0.17 17.13 -1.65
C LEU A 102 1.49 17.84 -1.91
N LEU A 103 1.98 17.73 -3.13
CA LEU A 103 3.15 18.44 -3.61
C LEU A 103 2.71 19.51 -4.61
N PRO A 104 3.30 20.71 -4.56
CA PRO A 104 3.09 21.69 -5.61
C PRO A 104 3.64 21.16 -6.94
N SER A 105 3.30 21.83 -8.04
CA SER A 105 3.98 21.58 -9.31
C SER A 105 5.48 21.69 -9.08
N LEU A 106 6.24 20.76 -9.66
CA LEU A 106 7.66 21.01 -9.88
C LEU A 106 7.72 22.28 -10.73
N ASN A 107 8.21 23.38 -10.17
CA ASN A 107 8.56 24.54 -10.97
C ASN A 107 9.54 24.04 -12.02
N GLU A 108 9.20 24.23 -13.29
CA GLU A 108 10.11 23.95 -14.38
C GLU A 108 11.44 24.64 -14.05
N VAL A 109 12.54 23.89 -14.09
CA VAL A 109 13.87 24.49 -13.86
C VAL A 109 14.05 25.49 -15.00
N SER A 110 13.95 26.78 -14.72
CA SER A 110 14.22 27.80 -15.72
C SER A 110 15.68 27.63 -16.11
N LEU A 111 15.93 27.09 -17.30
CA LEU A 111 17.25 27.09 -17.92
C LEU A 111 17.71 28.56 -17.98
N HIS A 112 18.63 28.91 -17.08
CA HIS A 112 19.38 30.16 -17.11
C HIS A 112 20.64 29.98 -17.94
#